data_AF-A0A5C8LDD7-F1
#
_entry.id   AF-A0A5C8LDD7-F1
#
_cell.length_a   1.000
_cell.length_b   1.000
_cell.length_c   1.000
_cell.angle_alpha   90.00
_cell.angle_beta   90.00
_cell.angle_gamma   90.00
#
_symmetry.space_group_name_H-M   'P 1'
#
loop_
_entity.id
_entity.type
_entity.pdbx_description
1 polymer ?
#
loop_
_entity_poly.entity_id
_entity_poly.type
_entity_poly.pdbx_seq_one_letter_code
_entity_poly.pdbx_strand_id
1 'polypeptide(L)'
;MKEKGPRLFILKVKENLDLLPAEDILATFSRWLYREQRGDVNVTLGKTLAAVKDKYDYILIDLPPNLGDQTINGLTASDYAIVILQSEPFCYSADEYGFLAIYYWFVKLKTRRYF
;
A
#
# COMPACT_ATOMS: atom_id res chain seq x y z
N MET A 1 -9.41 -9.47 8.76
CA MET A 1 -8.20 -10.08 8.16
C MET A 1 -7.52 -11.15 9.02
N LYS A 2 -7.34 -10.99 10.35
CA LYS A 2 -6.53 -11.91 11.20
C LYS A 2 -6.92 -13.41 11.14
N GLU A 3 -8.19 -13.76 10.99
CA GLU A 3 -8.63 -15.18 11.04
C GLU A 3 -8.87 -15.84 9.69
N LYS A 4 -8.97 -15.06 8.61
CA LYS A 4 -9.49 -15.52 7.32
C LYS A 4 -8.50 -15.33 6.15
N GLY A 5 -7.37 -14.66 6.40
CA GLY A 5 -6.40 -14.29 5.37
C GLY A 5 -6.96 -13.25 4.37
N PRO A 6 -6.11 -12.64 3.54
CA PRO A 6 -6.56 -11.61 2.59
C PRO A 6 -7.48 -12.18 1.50
N ARG A 7 -7.36 -13.49 1.16
CA ARG A 7 -8.07 -14.15 0.06
C ARG A 7 -9.59 -14.00 0.11
N LEU A 8 -10.17 -14.00 1.31
CA LEU A 8 -11.62 -13.92 1.50
C LEU A 8 -12.17 -12.50 1.34
N PHE A 9 -11.30 -11.49 1.26
CA PHE A 9 -11.67 -10.08 1.11
C PHE A 9 -11.32 -9.54 -0.27
N ILE A 10 -10.78 -10.38 -1.17
CA ILE A 10 -10.48 -10.00 -2.55
C ILE A 10 -11.75 -10.13 -3.37
N LEU A 11 -12.13 -9.03 -4.02
CA LEU A 11 -13.30 -8.93 -4.88
C LEU A 11 -12.87 -8.97 -6.34
N LYS A 12 -13.54 -9.81 -7.16
CA LYS A 12 -13.30 -9.82 -8.60
C LYS A 12 -14.04 -8.67 -9.25
N VAL A 13 -13.32 -7.74 -9.89
CA VAL A 13 -13.89 -6.58 -10.59
C VAL A 13 -14.04 -6.88 -12.08
N LYS A 14 -13.01 -7.47 -12.70
CA LYS A 14 -13.00 -7.94 -14.10
C LYS A 14 -12.17 -9.22 -14.21
N GLU A 15 -12.03 -9.77 -15.42
CA GLU A 15 -11.25 -10.98 -15.67
C GLU A 15 -9.82 -10.91 -15.14
N ASN A 16 -9.15 -9.77 -15.35
CA ASN A 16 -7.74 -9.55 -14.98
C ASN A 16 -7.58 -8.44 -13.92
N LEU A 17 -8.65 -8.14 -13.18
CA LEU A 17 -8.63 -7.09 -12.16
C LEU A 17 -9.41 -7.55 -10.93
N ASP A 18 -8.67 -7.72 -9.85
CA ASP A 18 -9.20 -7.92 -8.52
C ASP A 18 -8.94 -6.69 -7.65
N LEU A 19 -9.81 -6.46 -6.68
CA LEU A 19 -9.71 -5.35 -5.73
C LEU A 19 -9.74 -5.90 -4.32
N LEU A 20 -8.77 -5.47 -3.51
CA LEU A 20 -8.83 -5.59 -2.06
C LEU A 20 -9.24 -4.21 -1.51
N PRO A 21 -10.52 -4.02 -1.14
CA PRO A 21 -11.00 -2.70 -0.72
C PRO A 21 -10.42 -2.31 0.64
N ALA A 22 -10.22 -1.00 0.81
CA ALA A 22 -10.00 -0.41 2.12
C ALA A 22 -11.34 -0.24 2.85
N GLU A 23 -11.29 -0.24 4.18
CA GLU A 23 -12.44 -0.06 5.06
C GLU A 23 -12.12 1.09 6.05
N ASP A 24 -13.14 1.81 6.52
CA ASP A 24 -12.97 2.95 7.44
C ASP A 24 -12.20 2.57 8.73
N ILE A 25 -12.28 1.30 9.14
CA ILE A 25 -11.54 0.78 10.29
C ILE A 25 -10.02 0.92 10.14
N LEU A 26 -9.52 1.10 8.91
CA LEU A 26 -8.10 1.37 8.64
C LEU A 26 -7.62 2.67 9.32
N ALA A 27 -8.52 3.62 9.64
CA ALA A 27 -8.19 4.77 10.47
C ALA A 27 -7.65 4.39 11.86
N THR A 28 -7.97 3.19 12.37
CA THR A 28 -7.47 2.67 13.64
C THR A 28 -6.21 1.80 13.50
N PHE A 29 -5.69 1.66 12.28
CA PHE A 29 -4.59 0.74 11.94
C PHE A 29 -3.35 0.95 12.82
N SER A 30 -2.91 2.19 13.03
CA SER A 30 -1.77 2.51 13.89
C SER A 30 -1.96 1.98 15.31
N ARG A 31 -3.12 2.26 15.92
CA ARG A 31 -3.44 1.78 17.28
C ARG A 31 -3.41 0.26 17.34
N TRP A 32 -3.96 -0.40 16.32
CA TRP A 32 -3.96 -1.85 16.22
C TRP A 32 -2.52 -2.38 16.09
N LEU A 33 -1.69 -1.82 15.21
CA LEU A 33 -0.30 -2.25 15.01
C LEU A 33 0.46 -2.30 16.34
N TYR A 34 0.49 -1.20 17.10
CA TYR A 34 1.31 -1.13 18.32
C TYR A 34 0.75 -1.93 19.50
N ARG A 35 -0.55 -2.29 19.50
CA ARG A 35 -1.16 -3.10 20.56
C ARG A 35 -1.14 -4.59 20.26
N GLU A 36 -1.38 -4.94 19.00
CA GLU A 36 -1.78 -6.28 18.59
C GLU A 36 -0.75 -6.99 17.73
N GLN A 37 0.16 -6.25 17.10
CA GLN A 37 1.22 -6.83 16.28
C GLN A 37 2.44 -7.09 17.14
N ARG A 38 3.08 -8.24 16.91
CA ARG A 38 4.36 -8.58 17.53
C ARG A 38 5.47 -8.56 16.49
N GLY A 39 6.62 -8.00 16.87
CA GLY A 39 7.77 -7.82 15.99
C GLY A 39 7.69 -6.53 15.18
N ASP A 40 8.32 -6.54 14.00
CA ASP A 40 8.38 -5.35 13.15
C ASP A 40 6.99 -5.01 12.57
N VAL A 41 6.49 -3.84 12.95
CA VAL A 41 5.19 -3.28 12.57
C VAL A 41 5.16 -2.76 11.14
N ASN A 42 6.32 -2.40 10.58
CA ASN A 42 6.44 -1.78 9.25
C ASN A 42 6.25 -2.80 8.11
N VAL A 43 6.41 -4.09 8.40
CA VAL A 43 6.32 -5.18 7.40
C VAL A 43 4.95 -5.89 7.41
N THR A 44 3.96 -5.35 8.12
CA THR A 44 2.68 -6.02 8.36
C THR A 44 1.88 -6.25 7.07
N LEU A 45 1.82 -5.25 6.20
CA LEU A 45 1.16 -5.39 4.90
C LEU A 45 1.89 -6.40 4.00
N GLY A 46 3.23 -6.34 3.94
CA GLY A 46 4.04 -7.28 3.16
C GLY A 46 3.82 -8.74 3.57
N LYS A 47 3.78 -9.01 4.87
CA LYS A 47 3.45 -10.34 5.43
C LYS A 47 2.04 -10.80 5.04
N THR A 48 1.08 -9.89 5.05
CA THR A 48 -0.31 -10.18 4.66
C THR A 48 -0.40 -10.53 3.18
N LEU A 49 0.22 -9.73 2.31
CA LEU A 49 0.19 -9.92 0.86
C LEU A 49 0.99 -11.15 0.40
N ALA A 50 1.99 -11.62 1.17
CA ALA A 50 2.75 -12.82 0.85
C ALA A 50 1.84 -14.05 0.59
N ALA A 51 0.70 -14.14 1.28
CA ALA A 51 -0.25 -15.24 1.11
C ALA A 51 -0.98 -15.25 -0.25
N VAL A 52 -0.94 -14.16 -1.01
CA VAL A 52 -1.65 -14.00 -2.29
C VAL A 52 -0.78 -13.51 -3.44
N LYS A 53 0.42 -13.01 -3.14
CA LYS A 53 1.32 -12.40 -4.11
C LYS A 53 1.56 -13.26 -5.34
N ASP A 54 1.62 -14.58 -5.20
CA ASP A 54 1.90 -15.46 -6.34
C ASP A 54 0.78 -15.57 -7.37
N LYS A 55 -0.42 -15.09 -7.05
CA LYS A 55 -1.57 -15.07 -7.97
C LYS A 55 -1.60 -13.87 -8.91
N TYR A 56 -0.77 -12.87 -8.67
CA TYR A 56 -0.80 -11.60 -9.40
C TYR A 56 0.57 -11.32 -10.02
N ASP A 57 0.56 -10.87 -11.27
CA ASP A 57 1.76 -10.33 -11.92
C ASP A 57 2.06 -8.92 -11.39
N TYR A 58 1.01 -8.18 -11.05
CA TYR A 58 1.11 -6.81 -10.54
C TYR A 58 0.15 -6.63 -9.36
N ILE A 59 0.64 -5.99 -8.30
CA ILE A 59 -0.19 -5.48 -7.22
C ILE A 59 -0.06 -3.97 -7.28
N LEU A 60 -1.18 -3.24 -7.12
CA LEU A 60 -1.22 -1.79 -6.96
C LEU A 60 -1.76 -1.53 -5.54
N ILE A 61 -1.02 -0.84 -4.69
CA ILE A 61 -1.47 -0.37 -3.38
C ILE A 61 -1.54 1.14 -3.51
N ASP A 62 -2.74 1.68 -3.36
CA ASP A 62 -2.97 3.10 -3.23
C ASP A 62 -2.69 3.50 -1.77
N LEU A 63 -1.79 4.46 -1.56
CA LEU A 63 -1.39 4.90 -0.22
C LEU A 63 -1.98 6.29 0.06
N PRO A 64 -2.33 6.59 1.32
CA PRO A 64 -2.85 7.90 1.68
C PRO A 64 -1.77 8.98 1.48
N PRO A 65 -2.16 10.25 1.31
CA PRO A 65 -1.23 11.36 1.07
C PRO A 65 -0.39 11.76 2.30
N ASN A 66 -0.47 11.01 3.41
CA ASN A 66 0.29 11.26 4.63
C ASN A 66 1.47 10.27 4.75
N LEU A 67 2.51 10.63 5.52
CA LEU A 67 3.62 9.74 5.84
C LEU A 67 3.37 8.97 7.15
N GLY A 68 2.20 8.34 7.30
CA GLY A 68 1.82 7.54 8.47
C GLY A 68 2.17 6.05 8.36
N ASP A 69 1.80 5.26 9.38
CA ASP A 69 2.10 3.82 9.43
C ASP A 69 1.52 3.04 8.23
N GLN A 70 0.41 3.50 7.65
CA GLN A 70 -0.20 2.93 6.44
C GLN A 70 0.73 3.08 5.24
N THR A 71 1.27 4.28 5.04
CA THR A 71 2.20 4.60 3.96
C THR A 71 3.54 3.89 4.15
N ILE A 72 4.06 3.84 5.38
CA ILE A 72 5.29 3.09 5.69
C ILE A 72 5.11 1.60 5.38
N ASN A 73 3.98 1.01 5.77
CA ASN A 73 3.68 -0.40 5.46
C ASN A 73 3.52 -0.64 3.95
N GLY A 74 2.89 0.30 3.24
CA GLY A 74 2.79 0.31 1.79
C GLY A 74 4.13 0.30 1.08
N LEU A 75 4.99 1.25 1.44
CA LEU A 75 6.33 1.38 0.90
C LEU A 75 7.19 0.17 1.20
N THR A 76 7.16 -0.31 2.44
CA THR A 76 7.94 -1.48 2.87
C THR A 76 7.48 -2.77 2.16
N ALA A 77 6.20 -2.85 1.78
CA ALA A 77 5.68 -3.99 1.00
C ALA A 77 6.03 -3.92 -0.50
N SER A 78 6.49 -2.77 -1.00
CA SER A 78 6.64 -2.47 -2.42
C SER A 78 8.08 -2.69 -2.92
N ASP A 79 8.23 -3.13 -4.17
CA ASP A 79 9.54 -3.23 -4.82
C ASP A 79 9.94 -1.93 -5.55
N TYR A 80 8.94 -1.17 -6.00
CA TYR A 80 9.09 0.11 -6.68
C TYR A 80 8.08 1.09 -6.10
N ALA A 81 8.40 2.38 -6.18
CA ALA A 81 7.48 3.47 -5.86
C ALA A 81 7.49 4.46 -7.03
N ILE A 82 6.31 4.94 -7.39
CA ILE A 82 6.13 6.03 -8.37
C ILE A 82 5.73 7.26 -7.57
N VAL A 83 6.41 8.38 -7.81
CA VAL A 83 6.10 9.68 -7.21
C VAL A 83 5.55 10.58 -8.31
N ILE A 84 4.29 10.97 -8.19
CA ILE A 84 3.63 11.88 -9.13
C ILE A 84 3.53 13.25 -8.43
N LEU A 85 4.03 14.29 -9.10
CA LEU A 85 4.03 15.67 -8.61
C LEU A 85 3.22 16.53 -9.59
N GLN A 86 2.49 17.51 -9.07
CA GLN A 86 1.84 18.51 -9.93
C GLN A 86 2.86 19.58 -10.34
N SER A 87 2.83 20.02 -11.60
CA SER A 87 3.79 20.98 -12.16
C SER A 87 3.46 22.45 -11.85
N GLU A 88 2.56 22.71 -10.88
CA GLU A 88 2.17 24.06 -10.50
C GLU A 88 3.14 24.65 -9.45
N PRO A 89 3.43 25.96 -9.48
CA PRO A 89 4.43 26.59 -8.61
C PRO A 89 4.20 26.39 -7.10
N PHE A 90 2.94 26.26 -6.68
CA PHE A 90 2.57 26.02 -5.27
C PHE A 90 2.88 24.60 -4.79
N CYS A 91 3.09 23.65 -5.71
CA CYS A 91 3.46 22.27 -5.38
C CYS A 91 4.94 22.19 -4.96
N TYR A 92 5.83 22.94 -5.62
CA TYR A 92 7.26 22.99 -5.28
C TYR A 92 7.52 23.63 -3.91
N SER A 93 6.82 24.72 -3.58
CA SER A 93 6.93 25.32 -2.24
C SER A 93 6.35 24.43 -1.14
N ALA A 94 5.39 23.56 -1.47
CA ALA A 94 4.86 22.60 -0.50
C ALA A 94 5.78 21.39 -0.29
N ASP A 95 6.73 21.13 -1.20
CA ASP A 95 7.78 20.13 -1.04
C ASP A 95 8.90 20.62 -0.07
N GLU A 96 9.16 21.93 0.01
CA GLU A 96 10.02 22.51 1.06
C GLU A 96 9.37 22.47 2.47
N TYR A 97 8.02 22.44 2.55
CA TYR A 97 7.26 22.48 3.81
C TYR A 97 6.40 21.23 4.08
N GLY A 98 6.54 20.17 3.27
CA GLY A 98 5.91 18.86 3.46
C GLY A 98 4.38 18.80 3.40
N PHE A 99 3.69 19.68 2.65
CA PHE A 99 2.23 19.83 2.82
C PHE A 99 1.32 19.53 1.61
N LEU A 100 1.78 19.43 0.36
CA LEU A 100 0.89 19.19 -0.79
C LEU A 100 1.55 18.43 -1.95
N ALA A 101 2.28 17.36 -1.64
CA ALA A 101 2.41 16.28 -2.61
C ALA A 101 1.20 15.36 -2.42
N ILE A 102 0.29 15.33 -3.39
CA ILE A 102 -0.72 14.27 -3.45
C ILE A 102 0.05 13.00 -3.83
N TYR A 103 0.61 12.34 -2.82
CA TYR A 103 1.39 11.15 -3.05
C TYR A 103 0.47 9.99 -3.44
N TYR A 104 0.31 9.74 -4.73
CA TYR A 104 -0.16 8.45 -5.21
C TYR A 104 1.03 7.53 -5.34
N TRP A 105 1.27 6.74 -4.31
CA TRP A 105 2.32 5.72 -4.30
C TRP A 105 1.77 4.45 -4.96
N PHE A 106 2.53 3.81 -5.86
CA PHE A 106 2.16 2.55 -6.55
C PHE A 106 3.25 1.48 -6.39
N VAL A 107 2.97 0.22 -6.78
CA VAL A 107 3.49 -1.00 -6.11
C VAL A 107 4.19 -2.03 -6.99
N LYS A 108 4.99 -2.87 -6.30
CA LYS A 108 5.45 -4.24 -6.60
C LYS A 108 5.04 -4.82 -7.96
N LEU A 109 5.92 -4.63 -8.94
CA LEU A 109 5.92 -5.34 -10.21
C LEU A 109 6.57 -6.73 -10.03
N LYS A 110 5.81 -7.82 -10.08
CA LYS A 110 6.40 -9.17 -10.20
C LYS A 110 6.84 -9.32 -11.65
N THR A 111 8.09 -8.97 -11.95
CA THR A 111 8.71 -9.43 -13.19
C THR A 111 8.86 -10.94 -13.08
N ARG A 112 7.97 -11.71 -13.73
CA ARG A 112 8.41 -13.03 -14.20
C ARG A 112 9.59 -12.75 -15.11
N ARG A 113 10.79 -13.17 -14.70
CA ARG A 113 11.98 -13.19 -15.56
C ARG A 113 11.61 -13.95 -16.84
N TYR A 114 11.35 -13.20 -17.90
CA TYR A 114 11.46 -13.65 -19.27
C TYR A 114 12.55 -12.79 -19.92
N PHE A 115 13.80 -13.09 -19.55
CA PHE A 115 15.02 -12.88 -20.32
C PHE A 115 16.00 -13.96 -19.88
#